data_AF-A0A921YNB2-F1
#
_entry.id   AF-A0A921YNB2-F1
#
_cell.length_a   1.000
_cell.length_b   1.000
_cell.length_c   1.000
_cell.angle_alpha   90.00
_cell.angle_beta   90.00
_cell.angle_gamma   90.00
#
_symmetry.space_group_name_H-M   'P 1'
#
loop_
_entity.id
_entity.type
_entity.pdbx_description
1 polymer ?
#
loop_
_entity_poly.entity_id
_entity_poly.type
_entity_poly.pdbx_seq_one_letter_code
_entity_poly.pdbx_strand_id
1 'polypeptide(L)'
;MHAELIAILEALSYIDSISHNNFLILTDSRSALQLLYRCTSPIRGIPIAYSILDIICKLRESKKNVTLQWVPSHVGIKGNEVVDKLAKEATIDGVDYSCEPFYTEVQYKIRERCYKIWQEYFNERSKSKGIWYATIQPSVFKRSWIDKADMGRHTIATALRLRSGHIPLNKFAFLMRKVDSPNCTVCNSIEDVYHIIMECRRNEPQRHELAMTHNKFYETGECNSVLANPTSEIARALYKLVNLGIKRRSSLS
;
A
#
# COMPACT_ATOMS: atom_id res chain seq x y z
N MET A 1 -11.40 4.98 -18.19
CA MET A 1 -10.80 4.27 -19.34
C MET A 1 -11.78 3.28 -19.96
N HIS A 2 -12.54 2.49 -19.20
CA HIS A 2 -13.47 1.50 -19.78
C HIS A 2 -14.52 2.15 -20.71
N ALA A 3 -15.21 3.18 -20.23
CA ALA A 3 -16.21 3.91 -21.01
C ALA A 3 -15.67 4.49 -22.33
N GLU A 4 -14.45 5.06 -22.32
CA GLU A 4 -13.80 5.62 -23.52
C GLU A 4 -13.56 4.55 -24.61
N LEU A 5 -13.14 3.35 -24.20
CA LEU A 5 -12.92 2.25 -25.14
C LEU A 5 -14.25 1.69 -25.65
N ILE A 6 -15.27 1.63 -24.81
CA ILE A 6 -16.64 1.26 -25.21
C ILE A 6 -17.17 2.28 -26.24
N ALA A 7 -16.99 3.58 -26.01
CA ALA A 7 -17.40 4.60 -26.96
C ALA A 7 -16.71 4.46 -28.33
N ILE A 8 -15.41 4.13 -28.34
CA ILE A 8 -14.68 3.82 -29.59
C ILE A 8 -15.24 2.55 -30.24
N LEU A 9 -15.51 1.50 -29.45
CA LEU A 9 -16.07 0.24 -29.94
C LEU A 9 -17.43 0.45 -30.61
N GLU A 10 -18.34 1.20 -29.97
CA GLU A 10 -19.66 1.51 -30.51
C GLU A 10 -19.58 2.38 -31.78
N ALA A 11 -18.68 3.37 -31.81
CA ALA A 11 -18.44 4.18 -33.00
C ALA A 11 -17.96 3.32 -34.18
N LEU A 12 -17.10 2.33 -33.94
CA LEU A 12 -16.63 1.40 -34.97
C LEU A 12 -17.75 0.47 -35.46
N SER A 13 -18.57 -0.06 -34.54
CA SER A 13 -19.75 -0.85 -34.90
C SER A 13 -20.74 -0.05 -35.76
N TYR A 14 -20.93 1.24 -35.44
CA TYR A 14 -21.80 2.11 -36.22
C TYR A 14 -21.24 2.36 -37.64
N ILE A 15 -19.92 2.53 -37.78
CA ILE A 15 -19.25 2.72 -39.08
C ILE A 15 -19.53 1.58 -40.05
N ASP A 16 -19.67 0.35 -39.57
CA ASP A 16 -19.96 -0.80 -40.43
C ASP A 16 -21.29 -0.63 -41.19
N SER A 17 -22.28 0.04 -40.58
CA SER A 17 -23.58 0.33 -41.19
C SER A 17 -23.58 1.47 -42.21
N ILE A 18 -22.50 2.26 -42.30
CA ILE A 18 -22.45 3.49 -43.12
C ILE A 18 -21.84 3.21 -44.50
N SER A 19 -22.41 3.77 -45.57
CA SER A 19 -21.97 3.60 -46.96
C SER A 19 -20.70 4.37 -47.36
N HIS A 20 -19.98 4.97 -46.40
CA HIS A 20 -18.76 5.74 -46.64
C HIS A 20 -17.51 4.85 -46.45
N ASN A 21 -16.38 5.30 -47.01
CA ASN A 21 -15.12 4.54 -46.99
C ASN A 21 -14.03 5.15 -46.11
N ASN A 22 -14.14 6.40 -45.69
CA ASN A 22 -13.13 7.08 -44.88
C ASN A 22 -13.77 7.71 -43.65
N PHE A 23 -13.27 7.38 -42.47
CA PHE A 23 -13.83 7.79 -41.19
C PHE A 23 -12.73 8.33 -40.27
N LEU A 24 -13.08 9.37 -39.51
CA LEU A 24 -12.25 9.98 -38.48
C LEU A 24 -13.01 9.94 -37.16
N ILE A 25 -12.48 9.21 -36.17
CA ILE A 25 -13.00 9.19 -34.81
C ILE A 25 -12.13 10.11 -33.96
N LEU A 26 -12.75 11.11 -33.35
CA LEU A 26 -12.11 12.05 -32.44
C LEU A 26 -12.38 11.63 -30.99
N THR A 27 -11.36 11.58 -30.15
CA THR A 27 -11.48 11.27 -28.71
C THR A 27 -10.55 12.15 -27.90
N ASP A 28 -11.00 12.61 -26.73
CA ASP A 28 -10.16 13.34 -25.80
C ASP A 28 -9.32 12.43 -24.87
N SER A 29 -9.58 11.12 -24.91
CA SER A 29 -8.88 10.12 -24.14
C SER A 29 -7.57 9.70 -24.80
N ARG A 30 -6.52 10.51 -24.62
CA ARG A 30 -5.14 10.17 -25.01
C ARG A 30 -4.72 8.81 -24.46
N SER A 31 -5.16 8.48 -23.25
CA SER A 31 -4.86 7.20 -22.59
C SER A 31 -5.45 5.98 -23.32
N ALA A 32 -6.66 6.10 -23.88
CA ALA A 32 -7.29 5.04 -24.66
C ALA A 32 -6.52 4.78 -25.96
N LEU A 33 -6.15 5.85 -26.69
CA LEU A 33 -5.35 5.72 -27.91
C LEU A 33 -3.96 5.14 -27.65
N GLN A 34 -3.30 5.57 -26.57
CA GLN A 34 -1.99 5.02 -26.21
C GLN A 34 -2.07 3.55 -25.80
N LEU A 35 -3.16 3.12 -25.17
CA LEU A 35 -3.41 1.72 -24.89
C LEU A 35 -3.59 0.92 -26.18
N LEU A 36 -4.45 1.37 -27.11
CA LEU A 36 -4.67 0.69 -28.40
C LEU A 36 -3.36 0.56 -29.18
N TYR A 37 -2.57 1.63 -29.23
CA TYR A 37 -1.24 1.64 -29.86
C TYR A 37 -0.26 0.66 -29.19
N ARG A 38 -0.30 0.48 -27.86
CA ARG A 38 0.55 -0.51 -27.19
C ARG A 38 0.11 -1.94 -27.48
N CYS A 39 -1.19 -2.18 -27.64
CA CYS A 39 -1.74 -3.51 -27.90
C CYS A 39 -1.39 -4.06 -29.30
N THR A 40 -0.92 -3.22 -30.22
CA THR A 40 -0.39 -3.68 -31.53
C THR A 40 1.01 -4.29 -31.43
N SER A 41 1.63 -4.26 -30.25
CA SER A 41 2.87 -4.98 -29.90
C SER A 41 2.51 -6.25 -29.11
N PRO A 42 3.30 -7.35 -29.17
CA PRO A 42 3.02 -8.62 -28.47
C PRO A 42 2.96 -8.54 -26.92
N ILE A 43 2.94 -7.34 -26.33
CA ILE A 43 2.97 -7.11 -24.89
C ILE A 43 1.65 -6.48 -24.43
N ARG A 44 0.92 -7.25 -23.61
CA ARG A 44 -0.10 -6.80 -22.63
C ARG A 44 -1.13 -5.79 -23.16
N GLY A 45 -2.23 -6.31 -23.71
CA GLY A 45 -3.49 -5.58 -23.87
C GLY A 45 -4.57 -6.00 -22.88
N ILE A 46 -5.70 -5.31 -22.92
CA ILE A 46 -6.94 -5.72 -22.24
C ILE A 46 -7.94 -6.23 -23.29
N PRO A 47 -8.88 -7.13 -22.95
CA PRO A 47 -9.76 -7.79 -23.93
C PRO A 47 -10.47 -6.82 -24.90
N ILE A 48 -11.07 -5.74 -24.39
CA ILE A 48 -11.78 -4.75 -25.24
C ILE A 48 -10.87 -4.09 -26.28
N ALA A 49 -9.58 -3.89 -25.96
CA ALA A 49 -8.64 -3.28 -26.89
C ALA A 49 -8.39 -4.21 -28.09
N TYR A 50 -8.34 -5.52 -27.86
CA TYR A 50 -8.25 -6.49 -28.94
C TYR A 50 -9.53 -6.58 -29.76
N SER A 51 -10.72 -6.47 -29.14
CA SER A 51 -11.99 -6.38 -29.86
C SER A 51 -12.04 -5.16 -30.78
N ILE A 52 -11.58 -3.99 -30.29
CA ILE A 52 -11.48 -2.76 -31.09
C ILE A 52 -10.53 -2.96 -32.28
N LEU A 53 -9.34 -3.53 -32.05
CA LEU A 53 -8.36 -3.78 -33.11
C LEU A 53 -8.87 -4.78 -34.15
N ASP A 54 -9.58 -5.83 -33.73
CA ASP A 54 -10.22 -6.81 -34.62
C ASP A 54 -11.27 -6.15 -35.52
N ILE A 55 -12.14 -5.29 -34.98
CA ILE A 55 -13.11 -4.54 -35.80
C ILE A 55 -12.40 -3.60 -36.77
N ILE A 56 -11.34 -2.90 -36.35
CA ILE A 56 -10.56 -2.05 -37.27
C ILE A 56 -9.96 -2.87 -38.42
N CYS A 57 -9.46 -4.08 -38.15
CA CYS A 57 -8.96 -4.99 -39.18
C CYS A 57 -10.08 -5.41 -40.15
N LYS A 58 -11.24 -5.82 -39.63
CA LYS A 58 -12.42 -6.19 -40.45
C LYS A 58 -12.92 -5.05 -41.32
N LEU A 59 -13.01 -3.83 -40.77
CA LEU A 59 -13.39 -2.64 -41.52
C LEU A 59 -12.40 -2.37 -42.66
N ARG A 60 -11.10 -2.55 -42.42
CA ARG A 60 -10.06 -2.41 -43.46
C ARG A 60 -10.22 -3.44 -44.56
N GLU A 61 -10.52 -4.70 -44.24
CA GLU A 61 -10.82 -5.75 -45.23
C GLU A 61 -12.03 -5.38 -46.10
N SER A 62 -13.03 -4.73 -45.51
CA SER A 62 -14.19 -4.15 -46.20
C SER A 62 -13.92 -2.80 -46.90
N LYS A 63 -12.65 -2.40 -47.08
CA LYS A 63 -12.22 -1.15 -47.72
C LYS A 63 -12.69 0.13 -47.00
N LYS A 64 -12.98 0.05 -45.71
CA LYS A 64 -13.27 1.19 -44.84
C LYS A 64 -12.02 1.58 -44.04
N ASN A 65 -11.51 2.77 -44.30
CA ASN A 65 -10.37 3.35 -43.60
C ASN A 65 -10.85 4.13 -42.39
N VAL A 66 -10.39 3.74 -41.19
CA VAL A 66 -10.69 4.44 -39.94
C VAL A 66 -9.40 5.03 -39.36
N THR A 67 -9.44 6.32 -39.03
CA THR A 67 -8.37 7.02 -38.30
C THR A 67 -8.87 7.42 -36.92
N LEU A 68 -8.10 7.10 -35.87
CA LEU A 68 -8.36 7.57 -34.51
C LEU A 68 -7.45 8.75 -34.20
N GLN A 69 -8.02 9.88 -33.78
CA GLN A 69 -7.28 11.12 -33.53
C GLN A 69 -7.61 11.68 -32.15
N TRP A 70 -6.55 12.03 -31.41
CA TRP A 70 -6.69 12.70 -30.12
C TRP A 70 -7.09 14.16 -30.32
N VAL A 71 -8.00 14.65 -29.49
CA VAL A 71 -8.34 16.08 -29.35
C VAL A 71 -8.21 16.54 -27.89
N PRO A 72 -7.83 17.79 -27.63
CA PRO A 72 -7.85 18.31 -26.26
C PRO A 72 -9.28 18.41 -25.70
N SER A 73 -9.45 18.01 -24.44
CA SER A 73 -10.71 18.17 -23.71
C SER A 73 -10.91 19.62 -23.25
N HIS A 74 -12.16 20.05 -23.12
CA HIS A 74 -12.56 21.34 -22.52
C HIS A 74 -11.96 22.62 -23.15
N VAL A 75 -11.68 22.62 -24.45
CA VAL A 75 -11.15 23.80 -25.17
C VAL A 75 -12.15 24.45 -26.14
N GLY A 76 -13.45 24.18 -26.01
CA GLY A 76 -14.47 24.77 -26.91
C GLY A 76 -14.77 23.97 -28.17
N ILE A 77 -14.32 22.71 -28.29
CA ILE A 77 -14.67 21.87 -29.44
C ILE A 77 -16.12 21.43 -29.28
N LYS A 78 -17.02 22.08 -30.02
CA LYS A 78 -18.48 21.85 -29.95
C LYS A 78 -18.88 20.38 -29.98
N GLY A 79 -18.26 19.57 -30.84
CA GLY A 79 -18.53 18.13 -30.92
C GLY A 79 -18.17 17.37 -29.64
N ASN A 80 -17.01 17.67 -29.04
CA ASN A 80 -16.58 17.05 -27.79
C ASN A 80 -17.50 17.43 -26.64
N GLU A 81 -17.88 18.71 -26.54
CA GLU A 81 -18.78 19.20 -25.48
C GLU A 81 -20.18 18.55 -25.55
N VAL A 82 -20.68 18.31 -26.76
CA VAL A 82 -21.95 17.59 -26.97
C VAL A 82 -21.81 16.13 -26.52
N VAL A 83 -20.74 15.44 -26.89
CA VAL A 83 -20.48 14.06 -26.47
C VAL A 83 -20.32 13.97 -24.95
N ASP A 84 -19.57 14.88 -24.33
CA ASP A 84 -19.40 14.95 -22.87
C ASP A 84 -20.74 15.14 -22.14
N LYS A 85 -21.61 16.00 -22.69
CA LYS A 85 -22.95 16.23 -22.15
C LYS A 85 -23.81 14.96 -22.25
N LEU A 86 -23.86 14.34 -23.43
CA LEU A 86 -24.62 13.11 -23.66
C LEU A 86 -24.11 11.96 -22.80
N ALA A 87 -22.79 11.83 -22.65
CA ALA A 87 -22.18 10.82 -21.78
C ALA A 87 -22.58 11.00 -20.31
N LYS A 88 -22.66 12.26 -19.82
CA LYS A 88 -23.15 12.56 -18.48
C LYS A 88 -24.64 12.24 -18.32
N GLU A 89 -25.47 12.62 -19.28
CA GLU A 89 -26.90 12.30 -19.27
C GLU A 89 -27.14 10.79 -19.26
N ALA A 90 -26.34 10.03 -20.02
CA ALA A 90 -26.39 8.57 -20.04
C ALA A 90 -26.02 7.93 -18.69
N THR A 91 -25.32 8.61 -17.78
CA THR A 91 -25.09 8.09 -16.42
C THR A 91 -26.33 8.13 -15.52
N ILE A 92 -27.36 8.89 -15.92
CA ILE A 92 -28.59 9.08 -15.14
C ILE A 92 -29.76 8.34 -15.81
N ASP A 93 -29.98 8.59 -17.11
CA ASP A 93 -31.13 8.12 -17.88
C ASP A 93 -30.73 7.19 -19.04
N GLY A 94 -29.48 6.71 -19.05
CA GLY A 94 -28.98 5.81 -20.09
C GLY A 94 -29.41 4.36 -19.93
N VAL A 95 -28.99 3.54 -20.89
CA VAL A 95 -29.13 2.08 -20.84
C VAL A 95 -27.85 1.47 -20.30
N ASP A 96 -27.99 0.53 -19.37
CA ASP A 96 -26.85 -0.21 -18.83
C ASP A 96 -26.11 -0.96 -19.94
N TYR A 97 -24.82 -0.69 -20.04
CA TYR A 97 -23.93 -1.41 -20.96
C TYR A 97 -23.37 -2.66 -20.26
N SER A 98 -23.85 -3.83 -20.66
CA SER A 98 -23.33 -5.10 -20.15
C SER A 98 -21.89 -5.30 -20.61
N CYS A 99 -20.95 -5.17 -19.68
CA CYS A 99 -19.53 -5.42 -19.92
C CYS A 99 -18.92 -6.20 -18.76
N GLU A 100 -18.00 -7.10 -19.08
CA GLU A 100 -17.21 -7.81 -18.08
C GLU A 100 -16.20 -6.84 -17.44
N PRO A 101 -16.07 -6.82 -16.10
CA PRO A 101 -15.12 -5.95 -15.43
C PRO A 101 -13.69 -6.38 -15.76
N PHE A 102 -12.78 -5.42 -15.88
CA PHE A 102 -11.38 -5.74 -16.09
C PHE A 102 -10.79 -6.47 -14.89
N TYR A 103 -9.87 -7.40 -15.14
CA TYR A 103 -9.23 -8.15 -14.06
C TYR A 103 -8.61 -7.21 -13.00
N THR A 104 -8.12 -6.03 -13.38
CA THR A 104 -7.57 -5.04 -12.45
C THR A 104 -8.63 -4.44 -11.51
N GLU A 105 -9.83 -4.19 -12.02
CA GLU A 105 -10.98 -3.69 -11.25
C GLU A 105 -11.45 -4.76 -10.24
N VAL A 106 -11.51 -6.01 -10.69
CA VAL A 106 -11.82 -7.16 -9.82
C VAL A 106 -10.71 -7.42 -8.82
N GLN A 107 -9.45 -7.37 -9.23
CA GLN A 107 -8.28 -7.62 -8.39
C GLN A 107 -8.15 -6.58 -7.28
N TYR A 108 -8.56 -5.33 -7.51
CA TYR A 108 -8.65 -4.33 -6.45
C TYR A 108 -9.67 -4.75 -5.38
N LYS A 109 -10.90 -5.10 -5.79
CA LYS A 109 -11.97 -5.56 -4.89
C LYS A 109 -11.57 -6.83 -4.12
N ILE A 110 -10.93 -7.79 -4.79
CA ILE A 110 -10.42 -9.01 -4.15
C ILE A 110 -9.37 -8.65 -3.10
N ARG A 111 -8.38 -7.81 -3.44
CA ARG A 111 -7.34 -7.38 -2.50
C ARG A 111 -7.95 -6.69 -1.28
N GLU A 112 -8.91 -5.79 -1.50
CA GLU A 112 -9.63 -5.11 -0.42
C GLU A 112 -10.33 -6.10 0.52
N ARG A 113 -11.04 -7.09 -0.04
CA ARG A 113 -11.67 -8.17 0.74
C ARG A 113 -10.64 -9.00 1.51
N CYS A 114 -9.51 -9.36 0.90
CA CYS A 114 -8.44 -10.07 1.58
C CYS A 114 -7.89 -9.27 2.77
N TYR A 115 -7.67 -7.96 2.61
CA TYR A 115 -7.22 -7.12 3.72
C TYR A 115 -8.25 -7.01 4.84
N LYS A 116 -9.54 -6.94 4.51
CA LYS A 116 -10.62 -6.93 5.52
C LYS A 116 -10.63 -8.22 6.33
N ILE A 117 -10.60 -9.37 5.67
CA ILE A 117 -10.54 -10.69 6.32
C ILE A 117 -9.28 -10.81 7.18
N TRP A 118 -8.13 -10.36 6.67
CA TRP A 118 -6.88 -10.37 7.45
C TRP A 118 -6.96 -9.45 8.67
N GLN A 119 -7.55 -8.27 8.55
CA GLN A 119 -7.75 -7.36 9.68
C GLN A 119 -8.69 -7.96 10.73
N GLU A 120 -9.78 -8.60 10.33
CA GLU A 120 -10.71 -9.29 11.23
C GLU A 120 -10.00 -10.43 11.99
N TYR A 121 -9.25 -11.28 11.27
CA TYR A 121 -8.42 -12.32 11.87
C TYR A 121 -7.39 -11.74 12.84
N PHE A 122 -6.71 -10.67 12.45
CA PHE A 122 -5.72 -10.00 13.28
C PHE A 122 -6.34 -9.45 14.57
N ASN A 123 -7.50 -8.79 14.49
CA ASN A 123 -8.22 -8.27 15.64
C ASN A 123 -8.64 -9.38 16.59
N GLU A 124 -9.21 -10.47 16.07
CA GLU A 124 -9.65 -11.62 16.88
C GLU A 124 -8.46 -12.30 17.56
N ARG A 125 -7.38 -12.54 16.81
CA ARG A 125 -6.17 -13.15 17.35
C ARG A 125 -5.52 -12.28 18.44
N SER A 126 -5.56 -10.97 18.27
CA SER A 126 -5.00 -9.97 19.18
C SER A 126 -5.68 -9.91 20.55
N LYS A 127 -6.88 -10.49 20.70
CA LYS A 127 -7.53 -10.64 22.02
C LYS A 127 -6.79 -11.57 22.97
N SER A 128 -6.02 -12.53 22.44
CA SER A 128 -5.34 -13.55 23.25
C SER A 128 -3.84 -13.67 22.98
N LYS A 129 -3.36 -13.30 21.78
CA LYS A 129 -1.96 -13.43 21.39
C LYS A 129 -1.47 -12.19 20.67
N GLY A 130 -0.20 -11.83 20.87
CA GLY A 130 0.38 -10.67 20.19
C GLY A 130 -0.22 -9.32 20.63
N ILE A 131 -0.82 -9.28 21.83
CA ILE A 131 -1.48 -8.09 22.40
C ILE A 131 -0.55 -6.87 22.31
N TRP A 132 0.72 -7.01 22.70
CA TRP A 132 1.73 -5.96 22.61
C TRP A 132 1.97 -5.45 21.18
N TYR A 133 2.03 -6.35 20.19
CA TYR A 133 2.20 -5.92 18.81
C TYR A 133 0.96 -5.15 18.33
N ALA A 134 -0.24 -5.56 18.75
CA ALA A 134 -1.50 -4.92 18.40
C ALA A 134 -1.65 -3.51 19.02
N THR A 135 -1.08 -3.24 20.20
CA THR A 135 -1.06 -1.87 20.77
C THR A 135 -0.15 -0.92 20.00
N ILE A 136 0.86 -1.45 19.29
CA ILE A 136 1.77 -0.68 18.45
C ILE A 136 1.23 -0.56 17.01
N GLN A 137 0.64 -1.65 16.51
CA GLN A 137 0.17 -1.79 15.13
C GLN A 137 -1.24 -2.37 15.12
N PRO A 138 -2.28 -1.53 15.29
CA PRO A 138 -3.66 -1.99 15.33
C PRO A 138 -4.18 -2.42 13.96
N SER A 139 -3.56 -1.98 12.86
CA SER A 139 -3.98 -2.28 11.50
C SER A 139 -2.96 -3.10 10.71
N VAL A 140 -3.42 -4.00 9.85
CA VAL A 140 -2.55 -4.82 9.01
C VAL A 140 -1.90 -3.97 7.91
N PHE A 141 -0.62 -4.22 7.63
CA PHE A 141 0.12 -3.46 6.62
C PHE A 141 -0.17 -3.98 5.21
N LYS A 142 -0.51 -3.08 4.28
CA LYS A 142 -0.56 -3.43 2.85
C LYS A 142 0.83 -3.67 2.25
N ARG A 143 1.86 -3.02 2.81
CA ARG A 143 3.28 -3.17 2.45
C ARG A 143 4.14 -3.14 3.69
N SER A 144 5.20 -3.95 3.72
CA SER A 144 6.08 -4.02 4.88
C SER A 144 6.86 -2.71 5.05
N TRP A 145 7.01 -2.25 6.29
CA TRP A 145 7.87 -1.10 6.59
C TRP A 145 9.36 -1.40 6.31
N ILE A 146 9.74 -2.68 6.26
CA ILE A 146 11.09 -3.14 5.95
C ILE A 146 11.47 -2.79 4.51
N ASP A 147 10.50 -2.76 3.58
CA ASP A 147 10.73 -2.48 2.16
C ASP A 147 11.34 -1.09 1.93
N LYS A 148 11.12 -0.16 2.88
CA LYS A 148 11.64 1.21 2.84
C LYS A 148 12.66 1.49 3.95
N ALA A 149 13.09 0.46 4.68
CA ALA A 149 13.99 0.64 5.81
C ALA A 149 15.43 0.74 5.33
N ASP A 150 16.00 1.95 5.38
CA ASP A 150 17.44 2.17 5.21
C ASP A 150 18.18 1.87 6.52
N MET A 151 18.25 0.58 6.87
CA MET A 151 18.79 0.09 8.13
C MET A 151 19.45 -1.29 7.96
N GLY A 152 20.55 -1.54 8.68
CA GLY A 152 21.21 -2.86 8.68
C GLY A 152 20.34 -3.97 9.30
N ARG A 153 20.61 -5.22 8.88
CA ARG A 153 19.88 -6.43 9.33
C ARG A 153 19.77 -6.56 10.85
N HIS A 154 20.84 -6.24 11.58
CA HIS A 154 20.85 -6.29 13.05
C HIS A 154 19.85 -5.31 13.67
N THR A 155 19.77 -4.09 13.14
CA THR A 155 18.84 -3.08 13.66
C THR A 155 17.40 -3.43 13.32
N ILE A 156 17.13 -3.98 12.13
CA ILE A 156 15.81 -4.52 11.77
C ILE A 156 15.39 -5.64 12.72
N ALA A 157 16.31 -6.55 13.07
CA ALA A 157 16.03 -7.62 14.02
C ALA A 157 15.69 -7.08 15.42
N THR A 158 16.41 -6.06 15.90
CA THR A 158 16.07 -5.37 17.17
C THR A 158 14.69 -4.71 17.10
N ALA A 159 14.38 -4.02 16.00
CA ALA A 159 13.08 -3.39 15.78
C ALA A 159 11.93 -4.41 15.83
N LEU A 160 12.07 -5.55 15.13
CA LEU A 160 11.09 -6.64 15.14
C LEU A 160 10.90 -7.25 16.53
N ARG A 161 11.99 -7.46 17.29
CA ARG A 161 11.93 -7.98 18.66
C ARG A 161 11.24 -7.01 19.61
N LEU A 162 11.53 -5.71 19.51
CA LEU A 162 10.87 -4.68 20.31
C LEU A 162 9.38 -4.59 19.98
N ARG A 163 9.03 -4.58 18.69
CA ARG A 163 7.62 -4.51 18.27
C ARG A 163 6.82 -5.77 18.61
N SER A 164 7.43 -6.95 18.60
CA SER A 164 6.77 -8.19 19.00
C SER A 164 6.80 -8.45 20.51
N GLY A 165 7.58 -7.69 21.27
CA GLY A 165 7.79 -7.91 22.71
C GLY A 165 8.73 -9.07 23.03
N HIS A 166 9.34 -9.70 22.01
CA HIS A 166 10.27 -10.83 22.14
C HIS A 166 11.73 -10.37 22.21
N ILE A 167 11.98 -9.34 23.03
CA ILE A 167 13.33 -8.86 23.33
C ILE A 167 13.97 -9.77 24.39
N PRO A 168 15.26 -10.13 24.31
CA PRO A 168 15.89 -11.05 25.25
C PRO A 168 16.24 -10.37 26.59
N LEU A 169 15.29 -9.68 27.23
CA LEU A 169 15.38 -9.12 28.59
C LEU A 169 15.01 -10.15 29.66
N ASN A 170 15.32 -9.90 30.93
CA ASN A 170 15.15 -10.92 31.98
C ASN A 170 13.70 -11.39 32.12
N LYS A 171 12.68 -10.52 31.98
CA LYS A 171 11.27 -10.97 31.95
C LYS A 171 11.03 -12.03 30.87
N PHE A 172 11.47 -11.77 29.64
CA PHE A 172 11.30 -12.72 28.53
C PHE A 172 12.19 -13.95 28.68
N ALA A 173 13.45 -13.78 29.11
CA ALA A 173 14.37 -14.89 29.33
C ALA A 173 13.89 -15.82 30.45
N PHE A 174 13.30 -15.29 31.51
CA PHE A 174 12.70 -16.04 32.61
C PHE A 174 11.50 -16.86 32.12
N LEU A 175 10.60 -16.27 31.32
CA LEU A 175 9.51 -17.00 30.67
C LEU A 175 10.01 -18.14 29.79
N MET A 176 11.19 -17.98 29.17
CA MET A 176 11.87 -18.99 28.37
C MET A 176 12.77 -19.93 29.19
N ARG A 177 12.75 -19.83 30.53
CA ARG A 177 13.55 -20.63 31.48
C ARG A 177 15.06 -20.56 31.25
N LYS A 178 15.56 -19.37 30.88
CA LYS A 178 16.99 -19.11 30.63
C LYS A 178 17.70 -18.38 31.76
N VAL A 179 16.94 -17.79 32.68
CA VAL A 179 17.43 -17.09 33.87
C VAL A 179 16.50 -17.40 35.04
N ASP A 180 17.02 -17.32 36.26
CA ASP A 180 16.27 -17.68 37.47
C ASP A 180 15.38 -16.56 38.02
N SER A 181 15.58 -15.32 37.55
CA SER A 181 14.81 -14.15 37.98
C SER A 181 14.43 -13.26 36.80
N PRO A 182 13.18 -12.74 36.77
CA PRO A 182 12.76 -11.76 35.78
C PRO A 182 13.27 -10.34 36.07
N ASN A 183 13.93 -10.13 37.20
CA ASN A 183 14.28 -8.79 37.69
C ASN A 183 15.60 -8.28 37.10
N CYS A 184 15.70 -6.96 36.97
CA CYS A 184 16.93 -6.26 36.64
C CYS A 184 17.91 -6.35 37.82
N THR A 185 19.18 -6.67 37.53
CA THR A 185 20.22 -6.80 38.56
C THR A 185 20.55 -5.49 39.28
N VAL A 186 20.27 -4.34 38.66
CA VAL A 186 20.57 -3.01 39.22
C VAL A 186 19.36 -2.42 39.95
N CYS A 187 18.15 -2.61 39.41
CA CYS A 187 16.94 -1.96 39.92
C CYS A 187 16.08 -2.87 40.80
N ASN A 188 16.32 -4.18 40.76
CA ASN A 188 15.50 -5.22 41.39
C ASN A 188 13.99 -5.19 41.05
N SER A 189 13.63 -4.57 39.93
CA SER A 189 12.29 -4.56 39.35
C SER A 189 12.23 -5.43 38.10
N ILE A 190 11.04 -5.82 37.65
CA ILE A 190 10.87 -6.65 36.45
C ILE A 190 11.54 -5.98 35.24
N GLU A 191 12.46 -6.68 34.58
CA GLU A 191 13.19 -6.15 33.42
C GLU A 191 12.42 -6.42 32.13
N ASP A 192 11.53 -5.50 31.77
CA ASP A 192 10.84 -5.49 30.49
C ASP A 192 11.18 -4.29 29.61
N VAL A 193 10.54 -4.23 28.43
CA VAL A 193 10.78 -3.18 27.44
C VAL A 193 10.59 -1.80 28.06
N TYR A 194 9.52 -1.63 28.85
CA TYR A 194 9.22 -0.36 29.49
C TYR A 194 10.28 -0.02 30.53
N HIS A 195 10.64 -0.96 31.40
CA HIS A 195 11.70 -0.75 32.39
C HIS A 195 13.01 -0.28 31.74
N ILE A 196 13.48 -0.98 30.70
CA ILE A 196 14.74 -0.66 30.02
C ILE A 196 14.74 0.73 29.37
N ILE A 197 13.60 1.12 28.81
CA ILE A 197 13.44 2.33 28.01
C ILE A 197 13.10 3.56 28.86
N MET A 198 12.42 3.39 30.00
CA MET A 198 11.89 4.52 30.80
C MET A 198 12.51 4.62 32.19
N GLU A 199 12.87 3.50 32.85
CA GLU A 199 13.12 3.49 34.30
C GLU A 199 14.53 3.03 34.70
N CYS A 200 15.14 2.14 33.93
CA CYS A 200 16.31 1.37 34.35
C CYS A 200 17.53 2.26 34.64
N ARG A 201 18.02 2.29 35.89
CA ARG A 201 19.19 3.11 36.28
C ARG A 201 20.44 2.84 35.42
N ARG A 202 20.63 1.59 34.96
CA ARG A 202 21.73 1.19 34.06
C ARG A 202 21.79 1.96 32.74
N ASN A 203 20.65 2.45 32.25
CA ASN A 203 20.53 3.14 30.97
C ASN A 203 20.21 4.63 31.13
N GLU A 204 20.29 5.16 32.35
CA GLU A 204 19.96 6.55 32.66
C GLU A 204 20.75 7.57 31.82
N PRO A 205 22.06 7.43 31.58
CA PRO A 205 22.79 8.40 30.75
C PRO A 205 22.31 8.43 29.29
N GLN A 206 22.06 7.26 28.69
CA GLN A 206 21.60 7.15 27.29
C GLN A 206 20.18 7.64 27.14
N ARG A 207 19.36 7.43 28.18
CA ARG A 207 18.02 8.01 28.26
C ARG A 207 18.09 9.54 28.25
N HIS A 208 18.91 10.14 29.11
CA HIS A 208 19.09 11.59 29.14
C HIS A 208 19.58 12.15 27.79
N GLU A 209 20.55 11.50 27.15
CA GLU A 209 21.01 11.87 25.81
C GLU A 209 19.87 11.82 24.76
N LEU A 210 19.07 10.75 24.79
CA LEU A 210 17.90 10.60 23.92
C LEU A 210 16.85 11.70 24.19
N ALA A 211 16.66 12.09 25.44
CA ALA A 211 15.77 13.18 25.87
C ALA A 211 16.18 14.52 25.27
N MET A 212 17.48 14.85 25.38
CA MET A 212 18.00 16.12 24.91
C MET A 212 17.99 16.21 23.38
N THR A 213 18.26 15.09 22.71
CA THR A 213 18.28 15.04 21.23
C THR A 213 16.86 15.04 20.66
N HIS A 214 15.90 14.46 21.37
CA HIS A 214 14.53 14.31 20.91
C HIS A 214 13.57 14.76 22.03
N ASN A 215 13.30 16.07 22.04
CA ASN A 215 12.59 16.88 23.04
C ASN A 215 11.14 16.45 23.41
N LYS A 216 10.73 15.22 23.07
CA LYS A 216 9.38 14.68 23.32
C LYS A 216 9.35 13.35 24.10
N PHE A 217 10.46 12.59 24.15
CA PHE A 217 10.49 11.16 24.53
C PHE A 217 9.92 10.77 25.94
N TYR A 218 9.60 11.73 26.82
CA TYR A 218 9.28 11.49 28.24
C TYR A 218 7.81 11.70 28.64
N GLU A 219 6.92 11.99 27.69
CA GLU A 219 5.48 11.94 27.99
C GLU A 219 5.00 10.48 28.05
N THR A 220 4.22 10.14 29.08
CA THR A 220 3.67 8.79 29.28
C THR A 220 2.87 8.35 28.04
N GLY A 221 3.27 7.24 27.40
CA GLY A 221 2.59 6.67 26.23
C GLY A 221 3.37 6.75 24.92
N GLU A 222 4.51 7.46 24.86
CA GLU A 222 5.25 7.67 23.61
C GLU A 222 5.98 6.43 23.06
N CYS A 223 6.37 5.47 23.90
CA CYS A 223 7.17 4.32 23.43
C CYS A 223 6.44 3.51 22.34
N ASN A 224 5.13 3.28 22.50
CA ASN A 224 4.34 2.59 21.48
C ASN A 224 4.24 3.41 20.19
N SER A 225 4.08 4.73 20.29
CA SER A 225 4.03 5.65 19.15
C SER A 225 5.35 5.69 18.39
N VAL A 226 6.48 5.70 19.11
CA VAL A 226 7.82 5.61 18.51
C VAL A 226 7.99 4.26 17.81
N LEU A 227 7.61 3.17 18.47
CA LEU A 227 7.69 1.83 17.89
C LEU A 227 6.74 1.65 16.71
N ALA A 228 5.62 2.37 16.66
CA ALA A 228 4.65 2.36 15.56
C ALA A 228 5.25 2.91 14.27
N ASN A 229 6.22 3.82 14.38
CA ASN A 229 7.00 4.35 13.26
C ASN A 229 8.46 3.84 13.27
N PRO A 230 8.70 2.59 12.84
CA PRO A 230 9.97 1.87 13.08
C PRO A 230 11.16 2.40 12.29
N THR A 231 10.93 3.21 11.26
CA THR A 231 12.00 3.80 10.45
C THR A 231 12.42 5.18 10.94
N SER A 232 11.69 5.77 11.89
CA SER A 232 11.97 7.10 12.44
C SER A 232 13.33 7.17 13.14
N GLU A 233 13.93 8.36 13.15
CA GLU A 233 15.22 8.60 13.80
C GLU A 233 15.17 8.25 15.30
N ILE A 234 14.08 8.66 15.98
CA ILE A 234 13.83 8.36 17.40
C ILE A 234 13.76 6.84 17.62
N ALA A 235 13.06 6.09 16.76
CA ALA A 235 13.00 4.64 16.86
C ALA A 235 14.39 4.00 16.68
N ARG A 236 15.21 4.50 15.74
CA ARG A 236 16.58 4.03 15.54
C ARG A 236 17.45 4.29 16.77
N ALA A 237 17.35 5.46 17.38
CA ALA A 237 18.06 5.79 18.60
C ALA A 237 17.62 4.90 19.77
N LEU A 238 16.32 4.63 19.89
CA LEU A 238 15.77 3.68 20.85
C LEU A 238 16.35 2.26 20.69
N TYR A 239 16.49 1.79 19.44
CA TYR A 239 17.07 0.47 19.17
C TYR A 239 18.53 0.39 19.61
N LYS A 240 19.30 1.48 19.45
CA LYS A 240 20.67 1.58 19.95
C LYS A 240 20.70 1.51 21.48
N LEU A 241 19.84 2.26 22.17
CA LEU A 241 19.74 2.26 23.64
C LEU A 241 19.47 0.85 24.18
N VAL A 242 18.47 0.16 23.62
CA VAL A 242 18.10 -1.19 24.08
C VAL A 242 19.23 -2.19 23.82
N ASN A 243 19.87 -2.13 22.65
CA ASN A 243 21.01 -3.01 22.33
C ASN A 243 22.20 -2.78 23.28
N LEU A 244 22.48 -1.53 23.67
CA LEU A 244 23.49 -1.22 24.67
C LEU A 244 23.11 -1.78 26.05
N GLY A 245 21.85 -1.63 26.46
CA GLY A 245 21.34 -2.19 27.71
C GLY A 245 21.50 -3.71 27.78
N ILE A 246 21.23 -4.43 26.68
CA ILE A 246 21.42 -5.88 26.58
C ILE A 246 22.91 -6.25 26.66
N LYS A 247 23.79 -5.51 25.97
CA LYS A 247 25.24 -5.77 26.01
C LYS A 247 25.83 -5.57 27.41
N ARG A 248 25.45 -4.50 28.11
CA ARG A 248 25.90 -4.21 29.48
C ARG A 248 25.44 -5.25 30.50
N ARG A 249 24.37 -6.01 30.20
CA ARG A 249 23.97 -7.15 31.02
C ARG A 249 25.00 -8.28 30.92
N SER A 250 25.43 -8.63 29.71
CA SER A 250 26.39 -9.72 29.48
C SER A 250 27.78 -9.47 30.06
N SER A 251 28.10 -8.23 30.45
CA SER A 251 29.36 -7.87 31.12
C SER A 251 29.27 -7.86 32.65
N LEU A 252 28.07 -8.01 33.22
CA LEU A 252 27.79 -7.98 34.67
C LEU A 252 27.40 -9.37 35.23
N SER A 253 27.32 -10.38 34.35
CA SER A 253 27.04 -11.80 34.64
C SER A 253 28.28 -12.62 34.36
#